data_AF-A0A0A5I4K0-F1
#
_entry.id   AF-A0A0A5I4K0-F1
#
_cell.length_a   1.000
_cell.length_b   1.000
_cell.length_c   1.000
_cell.angle_alpha   90.00
_cell.angle_beta   90.00
_cell.angle_gamma   90.00
#
_symmetry.space_group_name_H-M   'P 1'
#
loop_
_entity.id
_entity.type
_entity.pdbx_description
1 polymer ?
#
loop_
_entity_poly.entity_id
_entity_poly.type
_entity_poly.pdbx_seq_one_letter_code
_entity_poly.pdbx_strand_id
1 'polypeptide(L)'
;MKLQRRTVVTIVACAFILTLLTPLLDGTEVKSAEGYQLYQQRASQGEVRLGYPFGYIEMGPTRLTPPYPYRIGFEYEAARSVDIFVLLINVAVYSLLFSIATSIGQRLVQRFSTQER
;
A
#
# COMPACT_ATOMS: atom_id res chain seq x y z
N MET A 1 -12.56 28.63 -10.01
CA MET A 1 -13.16 27.39 -9.47
C MET A 1 -12.86 26.10 -10.27
N LYS A 2 -12.75 26.09 -11.61
CA LYS A 2 -12.44 24.85 -12.39
C LYS A 2 -11.07 24.21 -12.05
N LEU A 3 -10.08 24.99 -11.62
CA LEU A 3 -8.74 24.50 -11.30
C LEU A 3 -8.71 23.60 -10.06
N GLN A 4 -9.45 23.98 -9.00
CA GLN A 4 -9.54 23.19 -7.76
C GLN A 4 -10.16 21.81 -7.98
N ARG A 5 -11.15 21.69 -8.87
CA ARG A 5 -11.81 20.41 -9.17
C ARG A 5 -10.87 19.44 -9.88
N ARG A 6 -10.00 19.94 -10.77
CA ARG A 6 -8.96 19.13 -11.43
C ARG A 6 -7.92 18.63 -10.43
N THR A 7 -7.46 19.50 -9.53
CA THR A 7 -6.51 19.12 -8.48
C THR A 7 -7.06 17.98 -7.64
N VAL A 8 -8.29 18.09 -7.11
CA VAL A 8 -8.92 17.04 -6.30
C VAL A 8 -8.98 15.70 -7.04
N VAL A 9 -9.41 15.70 -8.31
CA VAL A 9 -9.49 14.46 -9.11
C VAL A 9 -8.12 13.83 -9.33
N THR A 10 -7.11 14.63 -9.68
CA THR A 10 -5.74 14.14 -9.85
C THR A 10 -5.24 13.48 -8.58
N ILE A 11 -5.54 14.06 -7.41
CA ILE A 11 -5.02 13.48 -6.20
C ILE A 11 -5.80 12.25 -5.72
N VAL A 12 -7.11 12.17 -5.99
CA VAL A 12 -7.87 10.92 -5.81
C VAL A 12 -7.27 9.79 -6.66
N ALA A 13 -6.93 10.08 -7.92
CA ALA A 13 -6.27 9.11 -8.79
C ALA A 13 -4.89 8.69 -8.24
N CYS A 14 -4.08 9.64 -7.76
CA CYS A 14 -2.79 9.32 -7.13
C CYS A 14 -2.93 8.49 -5.85
N ALA A 15 -3.91 8.79 -4.99
CA ALA A 15 -4.15 8.03 -3.75
C ALA A 15 -4.64 6.61 -4.05
N PHE A 16 -5.49 6.45 -5.06
CA PHE A 16 -5.92 5.15 -5.55
C PHE A 16 -4.74 4.32 -6.07
N ILE A 17 -3.89 4.93 -6.91
CA ILE A 17 -2.67 4.29 -7.40
C ILE A 17 -1.73 3.91 -6.25
N LEU A 18 -1.49 4.81 -5.28
CA LEU A 18 -0.65 4.51 -4.12
C LEU A 18 -1.21 3.35 -3.29
N THR A 19 -2.53 3.24 -3.17
CA THR A 19 -3.18 2.11 -2.47
C THR A 19 -3.06 0.79 -3.25
N LEU A 20 -3.04 0.84 -4.58
CA LEU A 20 -2.74 -0.34 -5.40
C LEU A 20 -1.26 -0.73 -5.36
N LEU A 21 -0.36 0.23 -5.10
CA LEU A 21 1.07 0.00 -5.00
C LEU A 21 1.55 -0.40 -3.59
N THR A 22 0.74 -0.23 -2.54
CA THR A 22 1.16 -0.58 -1.17
C THR A 22 1.52 -2.05 -0.96
N PRO A 23 0.86 -3.06 -1.58
CA PRO A 23 1.31 -4.44 -1.50
C PRO A 23 2.71 -4.67 -2.08
N LEU A 24 3.14 -3.85 -3.05
CA LEU A 24 4.48 -3.93 -3.62
C LEU A 24 5.55 -3.34 -2.69
N LEU A 25 5.16 -2.48 -1.75
CA LEU A 25 6.05 -1.88 -0.76
C LEU A 25 6.22 -2.77 0.48
N ASP A 26 5.21 -3.58 0.78
CA ASP A 26 5.17 -4.52 1.90
C ASP A 26 5.93 -5.82 1.56
N GLY A 27 7.24 -5.70 1.36
CA GLY A 27 8.10 -6.84 1.04
C GLY A 27 8.98 -7.21 2.22
N THR A 28 8.99 -8.48 2.61
CA THR A 28 9.94 -9.00 3.60
C THR A 28 11.23 -9.40 2.88
N GLU A 29 12.35 -8.77 3.23
CA GLU A 29 13.64 -9.16 2.69
C GLU A 29 14.12 -10.43 3.40
N VAL A 30 14.35 -11.49 2.63
CA VAL A 30 14.86 -12.76 3.14
C VAL A 30 16.28 -12.96 2.65
N LYS A 31 17.22 -12.98 3.59
CA LYS A 31 18.67 -13.05 3.33
C LYS A 31 19.28 -14.43 3.50
N SER A 32 18.52 -15.40 4.02
CA SER A 32 19.01 -16.75 4.32
C SER A 32 18.03 -17.83 3.86
N ALA A 33 18.55 -19.02 3.59
CA ALA A 33 17.73 -20.20 3.24
C ALA A 33 16.75 -20.57 4.37
N GLU A 34 17.17 -20.44 5.64
CA GLU A 34 16.32 -20.66 6.81
C GLU A 34 15.15 -19.67 6.88
N GLY A 35 15.42 -18.38 6.62
CA GLY A 35 14.36 -17.36 6.58
C GLY A 35 13.36 -17.63 5.46
N TYR A 36 13.81 -18.22 4.35
CA TYR A 36 12.96 -18.59 3.23
C TYR A 36 12.09 -19.81 3.57
N GLN A 37 12.64 -20.82 4.23
CA GLN A 37 11.87 -21.96 4.72
C GLN A 37 10.79 -21.53 5.72
N LEU A 38 11.13 -20.62 6.65
CA LEU A 38 10.17 -20.06 7.60
C LEU A 38 9.06 -19.28 6.89
N TYR A 39 9.40 -18.49 5.87
CA TYR A 39 8.40 -17.83 5.03
C TYR A 39 7.47 -18.84 4.36
N GLN A 40 8.01 -19.87 3.70
CA GLN A 40 7.21 -20.89 3.02
C GLN A 40 6.27 -21.60 4.00
N GLN A 41 6.74 -21.88 5.23
CA GLN A 41 5.92 -22.47 6.28
C GLN A 41 4.74 -21.56 6.66
N ARG A 42 5.01 -20.27 6.95
CA ARG A 42 3.96 -19.30 7.31
C ARG A 42 2.98 -19.06 6.17
N ALA A 43 3.48 -18.96 4.93
CA ALA A 43 2.65 -18.80 3.74
C ALA A 43 1.76 -20.04 3.50
N SER A 44 2.27 -21.24 3.78
CA SER A 44 1.47 -22.46 3.71
C SER A 44 0.31 -22.48 4.72
N GLN A 45 0.52 -21.84 5.87
CA GLN A 45 -0.46 -21.68 6.96
C GLN A 45 -1.41 -20.49 6.78
N GLY A 46 -1.24 -19.66 5.74
CA GLY A 46 -2.07 -18.46 5.50
C GLY A 46 -1.72 -17.28 6.42
N GLU A 47 -0.57 -17.32 7.09
CA GLU A 47 -0.14 -16.28 8.04
C GLU A 47 0.53 -15.08 7.36
N VAL A 48 0.85 -15.19 6.07
CA VAL A 48 1.45 -14.10 5.30
C VAL A 48 0.35 -13.27 4.65
N ARG A 49 0.15 -12.06 5.17
CA ARG A 49 -0.80 -11.09 4.64
C ARG A 49 -0.08 -9.82 4.23
N LEU A 50 -0.42 -9.32 3.05
CA LEU A 50 0.14 -8.11 2.47
C LEU A 50 -0.94 -7.03 2.36
N GLY A 51 -0.50 -5.79 2.59
CA GLY A 51 -1.37 -4.62 2.56
C GLY A 51 -1.13 -3.77 3.79
N TYR A 52 -0.69 -2.54 3.55
CA TYR A 52 -0.48 -1.57 4.60
C TYR A 52 -1.60 -0.51 4.55
N PRO A 53 -2.15 -0.06 5.69
CA PRO A 53 -1.90 -0.52 7.07
C PRO A 53 -2.65 -1.81 7.47
N PHE A 54 -3.63 -2.29 6.70
CA PHE A 54 -4.35 -3.52 7.00
C PHE A 54 -4.13 -4.55 5.88
N GLY A 55 -3.63 -5.74 6.23
CA GLY A 55 -3.38 -6.79 5.25
C GLY A 55 -4.67 -7.28 4.60
N TYR A 56 -4.76 -7.22 3.27
CA TYR A 56 -5.95 -7.58 2.49
C TYR A 56 -5.67 -8.63 1.41
N ILE A 57 -4.41 -9.04 1.24
CA ILE A 57 -4.05 -10.13 0.33
C ILE A 57 -3.38 -11.24 1.11
N GLU A 58 -3.87 -12.47 0.95
CA GLU A 58 -3.24 -13.66 1.52
C GLU A 58 -2.30 -14.31 0.50
N MET A 59 -1.07 -14.59 0.93
CA MET A 59 -0.02 -15.17 0.11
C MET A 59 0.15 -16.66 0.41
N GLY A 60 0.26 -17.46 -0.66
CA GLY A 60 0.66 -18.86 -0.61
C GLY A 60 2.17 -19.06 -0.72
N PRO A 61 2.65 -20.29 -0.53
CA PRO A 61 4.05 -20.63 -0.71
C PRO A 61 4.46 -20.50 -2.18
N THR A 62 5.66 -20.01 -2.42
CA THR A 62 6.24 -19.85 -3.77
C THR A 62 7.26 -20.94 -4.09
N ARG A 63 7.46 -21.20 -5.38
CA ARG A 63 8.45 -22.16 -5.90
C ARG A 63 9.79 -21.50 -6.25
N LEU A 64 9.89 -20.18 -6.12
CA LEU A 64 11.11 -19.42 -6.44
C LEU A 64 12.22 -19.73 -5.45
N THR A 65 13.34 -20.30 -5.90
CA THR A 65 14.44 -20.73 -5.03
C THR A 65 15.50 -19.63 -4.79
N PRO A 66 16.07 -19.51 -3.57
CA PRO A 66 17.26 -18.69 -3.29
C PRO A 66 18.47 -19.10 -4.14
N PRO A 67 19.57 -18.32 -4.26
CA PRO A 67 20.10 -17.32 -3.31
C PRO A 67 20.05 -15.86 -3.86
N TYR A 68 20.69 -14.91 -3.15
CA TYR A 68 20.69 -13.42 -3.30
C TYR A 68 19.63 -12.71 -2.42
N PRO A 69 19.84 -11.44 -1.99
CA PRO A 69 18.85 -10.72 -1.19
C PRO A 69 17.53 -10.68 -1.96
N TYR A 70 16.62 -11.57 -1.56
CA TYR A 70 15.36 -11.78 -2.24
C TYR A 70 14.29 -11.06 -1.46
N ARG A 71 13.72 -10.02 -2.06
CA ARG A 71 12.56 -9.34 -1.49
C ARG A 71 11.35 -10.18 -1.89
N ILE A 72 10.83 -10.94 -0.95
CA ILE A 72 9.55 -11.63 -1.13
C ILE A 72 8.48 -10.55 -1.06
N GLY A 73 8.17 -10.00 -2.24
CA GLY A 73 7.13 -9.00 -2.42
C GLY A 73 5.78 -9.65 -2.67
N PHE A 74 4.84 -8.84 -3.15
CA PHE A 74 3.58 -9.31 -3.68
C PHE A 74 3.80 -10.10 -4.99
N GLU A 75 3.97 -11.42 -4.86
CA GLU A 75 4.03 -12.37 -5.97
C GLU A 75 2.61 -12.69 -6.46
N TYR A 76 2.19 -12.09 -7.57
CA TYR A 76 0.85 -12.29 -8.14
C TYR A 76 0.48 -13.77 -8.34
N GLU A 77 1.46 -14.62 -8.70
CA GLU A 77 1.25 -16.06 -8.88
C GLU A 77 0.99 -16.82 -7.57
N ALA A 78 1.41 -16.26 -6.44
CA ALA A 78 1.23 -16.84 -5.11
C ALA A 78 0.04 -16.24 -4.36
N ALA A 79 -0.64 -15.22 -4.91
CA ALA A 79 -1.82 -14.62 -4.29
C ALA A 79 -2.98 -15.64 -4.27
N ARG A 80 -3.44 -16.00 -3.06
CA ARG A 80 -4.52 -16.98 -2.89
C ARG A 80 -5.89 -16.34 -2.85
N SER A 81 -6.00 -15.21 -2.16
CA SER A 81 -7.28 -14.51 -1.98
C SER A 81 -7.07 -13.05 -1.66
N VAL A 82 -8.05 -12.25 -2.06
CA VAL A 82 -8.14 -10.82 -1.75
C VAL A 82 -9.38 -10.59 -0.89
N ASP A 83 -9.19 -10.06 0.31
CA ASP A 83 -10.29 -9.56 1.13
C ASP A 83 -10.70 -8.18 0.64
N ILE A 84 -11.79 -8.16 -0.14
CA ILE A 84 -12.32 -6.94 -0.75
C ILE A 84 -12.75 -5.93 0.33
N PHE A 85 -13.28 -6.38 1.47
CA PHE A 85 -13.74 -5.49 2.51
C PHE A 85 -12.56 -4.76 3.18
N VAL A 86 -11.49 -5.48 3.50
CA VAL A 86 -10.28 -4.88 4.07
C VAL A 86 -9.58 -3.97 3.04
N LEU A 87 -9.58 -4.34 1.76
CA LEU A 87 -9.11 -3.47 0.68
C LEU A 87 -9.89 -2.14 0.65
N LEU A 88 -11.23 -2.18 0.73
CA LEU A 88 -12.06 -0.98 0.75
C LEU A 88 -11.81 -0.11 1.98
N ILE A 89 -11.56 -0.72 3.15
CA ILE A 89 -11.16 0.02 4.37
C ILE A 89 -9.83 0.74 4.14
N ASN A 90 -8.82 0.07 3.55
CA ASN A 90 -7.56 0.72 3.22
C ASN A 90 -7.78 1.92 2.30
N VAL A 91 -8.55 1.76 1.22
CA VAL A 91 -8.90 2.85 0.30
C VAL A 91 -9.58 4.01 1.05
N ALA A 92 -10.50 3.72 1.95
CA ALA A 92 -11.21 4.73 2.73
C ALA A 92 -10.26 5.49 3.69
N VAL A 93 -9.40 4.79 4.41
CA VAL A 93 -8.41 5.38 5.33
C VAL A 93 -7.43 6.27 4.57
N TYR A 94 -6.90 5.81 3.45
CA TYR A 94 -6.03 6.63 2.61
C TYR A 94 -6.75 7.85 2.05
N SER A 95 -7.99 7.71 1.62
CA SER A 95 -8.82 8.83 1.15
C SER A 95 -9.06 9.87 2.26
N LEU A 96 -9.23 9.42 3.50
CA LEU A 96 -9.39 10.29 4.66
C LEU A 96 -8.09 11.03 5.00
N LEU A 97 -6.98 10.31 5.17
CA LEU A 97 -5.66 10.90 5.42
C LEU A 97 -5.31 11.94 4.36
N PHE A 98 -5.65 11.62 3.11
CA PHE A 98 -5.47 12.49 1.98
C PHE A 98 -6.32 13.77 2.05
N SER A 99 -7.60 13.63 2.38
CA SER A 99 -8.52 14.76 2.57
C SER A 99 -8.09 15.69 3.71
N ILE A 100 -7.52 15.13 4.77
CA ILE A 100 -6.92 15.88 5.88
C ILE A 100 -5.69 16.64 5.39
N ALA A 101 -4.77 15.96 4.69
CA ALA A 101 -3.54 16.57 4.17
C ALA A 101 -3.83 17.75 3.21
N THR A 102 -4.81 17.59 2.32
CA THR A 102 -5.22 18.68 1.41
C THR A 102 -5.85 19.84 2.15
N SER A 103 -6.71 19.58 3.13
CA SER A 103 -7.34 20.62 3.93
C SER A 103 -6.30 21.44 4.70
N ILE A 104 -5.28 20.77 5.27
CA ILE A 104 -4.15 21.43 5.94
C ILE A 104 -3.35 22.25 4.93
N GLY A 105 -2.99 21.68 3.78
CA GLY A 105 -2.23 22.37 2.73
C GLY A 105 -2.95 23.63 2.23
N GLN A 106 -4.26 23.56 2.01
CA GLN A 106 -5.06 24.71 1.61
C GLN A 106 -5.06 25.82 2.68
N ARG A 107 -5.20 25.45 3.97
CA ARG A 107 -5.13 26.41 5.08
C ARG A 107 -3.77 27.09 5.18
N LEU A 108 -2.68 26.35 4.94
CA LEU A 108 -1.33 26.90 4.92
C LEU A 108 -1.15 27.90 3.78
N VAL A 109 -1.54 27.54 2.56
CA VAL A 109 -1.47 28.43 1.38
C VAL A 109 -2.27 29.71 1.61
N GLN A 110 -3.47 29.60 2.18
CA GLN A 110 -4.28 30.78 2.53
C GLN A 110 -3.54 31.69 3.50
N ARG A 111 -2.96 31.15 4.58
CA ARG A 111 -2.19 31.95 5.55
C ARG A 111 -1.03 32.70 4.91
N PHE A 112 -0.24 32.06 4.05
CA PHE A 112 0.88 32.72 3.37
C PHE A 112 0.43 33.78 2.36
N SER A 113 -0.62 33.50 1.58
CA SER A 113 -1.17 34.48 0.62
C SER A 113 -1.79 35.72 1.28
N THR A 114 -2.15 35.63 2.56
CA THR A 114 -2.71 36.74 3.34
C THR A 114 -1.60 37.56 4.03
N GLN A 115 -0.39 37.01 4.20
CA GLN A 115 0.76 37.75 4.74
C GLN A 115 1.51 38.58 3.67
N GLU A 116 1.37 38.25 2.38
CA GLU A 116 1.96 39.01 1.27
C GLU A 116 1.08 40.16 0.75
N ARG A 117 -0.05 40.44 1.40
CA ARG A 117 -0.91 41.61 1.16
C ARG A 117 -0.90 42.54 2.35
#